data_AF-A0A2U8DRE9-F1
#
_entry.id   AF-A0A2U8DRE9-F1
#
_cell.length_a   1.000
_cell.length_b   1.000
_cell.length_c   1.000
_cell.angle_alpha   90.00
_cell.angle_beta   90.00
_cell.angle_gamma   90.00
#
_symmetry.space_group_name_H-M   'P 1'
#
loop_
_entity.id
_entity.type
_entity.pdbx_description
1 polymer ?
#
loop_
_entity_poly.entity_id
_entity_poly.type
_entity_poly.pdbx_seq_one_letter_code
_entity_poly.pdbx_strand_id
1 'polypeptide(L)'
;MSGPKTSRYTLTKEQRRILREQLERERRTQEEKTKINRYISELRTICASFDEPLEQVKELQKRTNEGKEYISQVENLCVDIQQKIESNSLNDKELTLERLEIHNKSLEAYLKKIMKKADMLTEKAKDLKKNLIQDIQNGIDEGFLLEIPTNIGKVESDKDSKLSETMLTKLSEMSENQVLPQTMRNDIMAAMHKIREISDIGFLQNYKAMTFTELVKQYNKYIISYQNEKETYDDLIVRYSALCNMVGITIKKHTFSDEAISNLKLEIEQIEKQLVEQREESYINSCMDEVMAEMGYELLGDRKVTKRSGKKFKNELYSFNEGNAINVTYASDGNITMELGGVDKQDRLPDDAEINRLCEDMESFCEDFTGIEKKLSEKGVIISNRVCILPPKPEYAQVINTSDYNIKSDMEIEIMKAKKRKVSAGNKKTLERN
;
A
#
# COMPACT_ATOMS: atom_id res chain seq x y z
N MET A 1 -22.44 32.97 27.48
CA MET A 1 -21.12 32.30 27.49
C MET A 1 -20.56 32.18 26.06
N SER A 2 -20.15 33.23 25.36
CA SER A 2 -19.83 33.17 23.91
C SER A 2 -18.75 34.14 23.45
N GLY A 3 -17.53 33.87 23.87
CA GLY A 3 -16.35 34.07 23.04
C GLY A 3 -15.96 32.73 22.39
N PRO A 4 -14.72 32.58 21.91
CA PRO A 4 -14.22 31.32 21.35
C PRO A 4 -14.47 30.11 22.26
N LYS A 5 -14.97 29.03 21.66
CA LYS A 5 -15.24 27.75 22.33
C LYS A 5 -14.32 26.68 21.76
N THR A 6 -13.37 26.21 22.55
CA THR A 6 -12.40 25.19 22.13
C THR A 6 -12.54 23.94 22.97
N SER A 7 -12.82 22.82 22.31
CA SER A 7 -12.90 21.50 22.91
C SER A 7 -12.12 20.50 22.07
N ARG A 8 -11.52 19.52 22.74
CA ARG A 8 -10.91 18.36 22.08
C ARG A 8 -11.93 17.25 21.99
N TYR A 9 -12.28 16.84 20.78
CA TYR A 9 -13.26 15.79 20.56
C TYR A 9 -12.59 14.44 20.33
N THR A 10 -13.26 13.37 20.72
CA THR A 10 -12.80 12.00 20.53
C THR A 10 -13.99 11.07 20.35
N LEU A 11 -13.74 9.84 19.94
CA LEU A 11 -14.80 8.86 19.72
C LEU A 11 -15.03 7.99 20.96
N THR A 12 -16.28 7.58 21.16
CA THR A 12 -16.62 6.53 22.12
C THR A 12 -15.91 5.22 21.79
N LYS A 13 -15.75 4.33 22.78
CA LYS A 13 -15.12 3.03 22.57
C LYS A 13 -15.83 2.18 21.51
N GLU A 14 -17.17 2.22 21.49
CA GLU A 14 -17.97 1.51 20.50
C GLU A 14 -17.74 2.06 19.09
N GLN A 15 -17.78 3.39 18.92
CA GLN A 15 -17.55 4.00 17.61
C GLN A 15 -16.12 3.77 17.11
N ARG A 16 -15.13 3.79 18.00
CA ARG A 16 -13.75 3.38 17.68
C ARG A 16 -13.66 1.93 17.24
N ARG A 17 -14.40 1.02 17.88
CA ARG A 17 -14.42 -0.39 17.49
C ARG A 17 -14.98 -0.54 16.07
N ILE A 18 -16.11 0.10 15.78
CA ILE A 18 -16.74 0.07 14.45
C ILE A 18 -15.78 0.62 13.39
N LEU A 19 -15.13 1.76 13.66
CA LEU A 19 -14.19 2.38 12.72
C LEU A 19 -12.96 1.49 12.47
N ARG A 20 -12.43 0.83 13.51
CA ARG A 20 -11.35 -0.16 13.34
C ARG A 20 -11.79 -1.37 12.53
N GLU A 21 -13.00 -1.88 12.75
CA GLU A 21 -13.54 -3.00 11.96
C GLU A 21 -13.71 -2.63 10.48
N GLN A 22 -14.18 -1.40 10.19
CA GLN A 22 -14.25 -0.89 8.82
C GLN A 22 -12.88 -0.76 8.18
N LEU A 23 -11.92 -0.16 8.89
CA LEU A 23 -10.54 -0.01 8.42
C LEU A 23 -9.87 -1.35 8.18
N GLU A 24 -10.10 -2.33 9.06
CA GLU A 24 -9.58 -3.69 8.89
C GLU A 24 -10.16 -4.38 7.65
N ARG A 25 -11.47 -4.21 7.37
CA ARG A 25 -12.09 -4.73 6.14
C ARG A 25 -11.55 -4.07 4.88
N GLU A 26 -11.39 -2.75 4.90
CA GLU A 26 -10.79 -2.01 3.79
C GLU A 26 -9.34 -2.44 3.56
N ARG A 27 -8.54 -2.58 4.63
CA ARG A 27 -7.14 -3.05 4.57
C ARG A 27 -7.06 -4.41 3.92
N ARG A 28 -7.83 -5.39 4.39
CA ARG A 28 -7.87 -6.74 3.79
C ARG A 28 -8.27 -6.71 2.33
N THR A 29 -9.27 -5.89 1.98
CA THR A 29 -9.70 -5.73 0.59
C THR A 29 -8.56 -5.20 -0.28
N GLN A 30 -7.81 -4.22 0.23
CA GLN A 30 -6.66 -3.65 -0.48
C GLN A 30 -5.48 -4.61 -0.56
N GLU A 31 -5.24 -5.42 0.47
CA GLU A 31 -4.23 -6.49 0.45
C GLU A 31 -4.54 -7.53 -0.61
N GLU A 32 -5.80 -7.98 -0.68
CA GLU A 32 -6.21 -8.95 -1.70
C GLU A 32 -6.07 -8.37 -3.12
N LYS A 33 -6.45 -7.10 -3.35
CA LYS A 33 -6.18 -6.41 -4.63
C LYS A 33 -4.69 -6.36 -4.96
N THR A 34 -3.86 -6.10 -3.95
CA THR A 34 -2.39 -6.01 -4.10
C THR A 34 -1.79 -7.38 -4.45
N LYS A 35 -2.27 -8.46 -3.82
CA LYS A 35 -1.88 -9.84 -4.17
C LYS A 35 -2.24 -10.20 -5.61
N ILE A 36 -3.45 -9.85 -6.07
CA ILE A 36 -3.85 -10.09 -7.47
C ILE A 36 -2.88 -9.40 -8.42
N ASN A 37 -2.58 -8.12 -8.19
CA ASN A 37 -1.64 -7.37 -9.02
C ASN A 37 -0.23 -7.98 -9.00
N ARG A 38 0.23 -8.47 -7.84
CA ARG A 38 1.50 -9.19 -7.72
C ARG A 38 1.48 -10.46 -8.58
N TYR A 39 0.47 -11.32 -8.44
CA TYR A 39 0.35 -12.55 -9.24
C TYR A 39 0.29 -12.26 -10.74
N ILE A 40 -0.44 -11.22 -11.15
CA ILE A 40 -0.47 -10.79 -12.56
C ILE A 40 0.92 -10.34 -13.02
N SER A 41 1.67 -9.60 -12.20
CA SER A 41 3.02 -9.17 -12.56
C SER A 41 4.01 -10.34 -12.66
N GLU A 42 3.90 -11.34 -11.78
CA GLU A 42 4.71 -12.56 -11.82
C GLU A 42 4.40 -13.39 -13.06
N LEU A 43 3.12 -13.56 -13.40
CA LEU A 43 2.72 -14.24 -14.64
C LEU A 43 3.28 -13.56 -15.90
N ARG A 44 3.26 -12.22 -15.96
CA ARG A 44 3.90 -11.47 -17.06
C ARG A 44 5.40 -11.69 -17.12
N THR A 45 6.06 -11.74 -15.96
CA THR A 45 7.51 -11.96 -15.86
C THR A 45 7.87 -13.37 -16.33
N ILE A 46 7.05 -14.37 -16.04
CA ILE A 46 7.24 -15.74 -16.56
C ILE A 46 7.18 -15.74 -18.09
N CYS A 47 6.19 -15.09 -18.71
CA CYS A 47 6.14 -14.98 -20.17
C CYS A 47 7.40 -14.33 -20.74
N ALA A 48 7.84 -13.20 -20.17
CA ALA A 48 9.05 -12.49 -20.62
C ALA A 48 10.33 -13.32 -20.45
N SER A 49 10.39 -14.21 -19.45
CA SER A 49 11.56 -15.08 -19.23
C SER A 49 11.81 -16.08 -20.37
N PHE A 50 10.80 -16.37 -21.18
CA PHE A 50 10.90 -17.29 -22.31
C PHE A 50 11.31 -16.60 -23.62
N ASP A 51 11.40 -15.28 -23.68
CA ASP A 51 11.73 -14.55 -24.91
C ASP A 51 13.12 -14.94 -25.46
N GLU A 52 14.13 -15.00 -24.59
CA GLU A 52 15.49 -15.38 -24.99
C GLU A 52 15.60 -16.89 -25.36
N PRO A 53 15.10 -17.85 -24.54
CA PRO A 53 15.05 -19.26 -24.94
C PRO A 53 14.29 -19.50 -26.24
N LEU A 54 13.18 -18.79 -26.48
CA LEU A 54 12.41 -18.90 -27.72
C LEU A 54 13.24 -18.52 -28.94
N GLU A 55 13.99 -17.42 -28.89
CA GLU A 55 14.84 -17.00 -30.01
C GLU A 55 15.95 -18.04 -30.28
N GLN A 56 16.58 -18.59 -29.23
CA GLN A 56 17.60 -19.64 -29.38
C GLN A 56 17.03 -20.92 -30.00
N VAL A 57 15.82 -21.35 -29.59
CA VAL A 57 15.19 -22.55 -30.15
C VAL A 57 14.66 -22.33 -31.56
N LYS A 58 14.19 -21.12 -31.91
CA LYS A 58 13.84 -20.77 -33.30
C LYS A 58 15.06 -20.83 -34.21
N GLU A 59 16.24 -20.44 -33.73
CA GLU A 59 17.48 -20.56 -34.49
C GLU A 59 17.85 -22.03 -34.72
N LEU A 60 17.74 -22.88 -33.69
CA LEU A 60 17.90 -24.33 -33.82
C LEU A 60 16.91 -24.92 -34.84
N GLN A 61 15.63 -24.54 -34.77
CA GLN A 61 14.63 -25.00 -35.73
C GLN A 61 14.99 -24.67 -37.18
N LYS A 62 15.55 -23.48 -37.44
CA LYS A 62 16.01 -23.11 -38.79
C LYS A 62 17.15 -23.99 -39.30
N ARG A 63 17.98 -24.55 -38.40
CA ARG A 63 19.18 -25.34 -38.74
C ARG A 63 18.89 -26.84 -38.82
N THR A 64 18.16 -27.39 -37.85
CA THR A 64 17.99 -28.84 -37.68
C THR A 64 16.53 -29.30 -37.82
N ASN A 65 15.58 -28.37 -37.97
CA ASN A 65 14.13 -28.63 -37.95
C ASN A 65 13.60 -29.20 -36.60
N GLU A 66 14.45 -29.28 -35.58
CA GLU A 66 14.08 -29.69 -34.23
C GLU A 66 13.49 -28.51 -33.42
N GLY A 67 12.88 -28.76 -32.26
CA GLY A 67 12.40 -27.69 -31.36
C GLY A 67 11.03 -27.08 -31.69
N LYS A 68 10.36 -27.48 -32.78
CA LYS A 68 9.01 -26.99 -33.15
C LYS A 68 7.96 -27.21 -32.05
N GLU A 69 8.00 -28.37 -31.40
CA GLU A 69 7.07 -28.70 -30.32
C GLU A 69 7.26 -27.81 -29.08
N TYR A 70 8.51 -27.46 -28.77
CA TYR A 70 8.84 -26.55 -27.68
C TYR A 70 8.27 -25.15 -27.93
N ILE A 71 8.50 -24.60 -29.12
CA ILE A 71 8.00 -23.27 -29.52
C ILE A 71 6.47 -23.21 -29.37
N SER A 72 5.75 -24.19 -29.91
CA SER A 72 4.29 -24.25 -29.76
C SER A 72 3.84 -24.42 -28.31
N GLN A 73 4.57 -25.16 -27.47
CA GLN A 73 4.24 -25.30 -26.04
C GLN A 73 4.38 -23.98 -25.28
N VAL A 74 5.43 -23.20 -25.56
CA VAL A 74 5.66 -21.90 -24.91
C VAL A 74 4.68 -20.85 -25.42
N GLU A 75 4.44 -20.76 -26.73
CA GLU A 75 3.47 -19.80 -27.30
C GLU A 75 2.05 -20.03 -26.77
N ASN A 76 1.61 -21.30 -26.70
CA ASN A 76 0.32 -21.65 -26.11
C ASN A 76 0.25 -21.30 -24.61
N LEU A 77 1.36 -21.45 -23.87
CA LEU A 77 1.43 -21.06 -22.46
C LEU A 77 1.26 -19.53 -22.30
N CYS A 78 1.95 -18.74 -23.10
CA CYS A 78 1.86 -17.28 -23.07
C CYS A 78 0.46 -16.79 -23.43
N VAL A 79 -0.20 -17.41 -24.41
CA VAL A 79 -1.60 -17.08 -24.77
C VAL A 79 -2.57 -17.44 -23.63
N ASP A 80 -2.43 -18.61 -23.00
CA ASP A 80 -3.26 -19.02 -21.85
C ASP A 80 -3.10 -18.05 -20.68
N ILE A 81 -1.86 -17.65 -20.38
CA ILE A 81 -1.56 -16.66 -19.33
C ILE A 81 -2.20 -15.30 -19.66
N GLN A 82 -2.07 -14.84 -20.90
CA GLN A 82 -2.62 -13.55 -21.32
C GLN A 82 -4.15 -13.51 -21.25
N GLN A 83 -4.82 -14.57 -21.71
CA GLN A 83 -6.27 -14.72 -21.57
C GLN A 83 -6.69 -14.71 -20.10
N LYS A 84 -5.92 -15.38 -19.23
CA LYS A 84 -6.20 -15.38 -17.80
C LYS A 84 -6.04 -13.99 -17.18
N ILE A 85 -5.02 -13.23 -17.57
CA ILE A 85 -4.82 -11.84 -17.12
C ILE A 85 -5.99 -10.95 -17.56
N GLU A 86 -6.42 -11.06 -18.81
CA GLU A 86 -7.53 -10.26 -19.36
C GLU A 86 -8.86 -10.59 -18.66
N SER A 87 -9.11 -11.88 -18.40
CA SER A 87 -10.30 -12.32 -17.64
C SER A 87 -10.31 -11.82 -16.18
N ASN A 88 -9.16 -11.40 -15.66
CA ASN A 88 -8.98 -10.93 -14.29
C ASN A 88 -8.89 -9.39 -14.20
N SER A 89 -9.17 -8.66 -15.29
CA SER A 89 -9.31 -7.20 -15.21
C SER A 89 -10.51 -6.89 -14.30
N LEU A 90 -10.22 -6.41 -13.09
CA LEU A 90 -11.24 -6.22 -12.06
C LEU A 90 -12.14 -5.04 -12.42
N ASN A 91 -13.42 -5.30 -12.68
CA ASN A 91 -14.44 -4.24 -12.69
C ASN A 91 -14.74 -3.84 -11.24
N ASP A 92 -14.45 -2.58 -10.88
CA ASP A 92 -14.49 -2.06 -9.50
C ASP A 92 -15.86 -2.21 -8.79
N LYS A 93 -16.95 -2.45 -9.55
CA LYS A 93 -18.32 -2.45 -9.05
C LYS A 93 -18.79 -3.76 -8.39
N GLU A 94 -18.03 -4.86 -8.44
CA GLU A 94 -18.48 -6.19 -7.97
C GLU A 94 -17.57 -6.89 -6.93
N LEU A 95 -16.61 -6.17 -6.36
CA LEU A 95 -15.56 -6.76 -5.53
C LEU A 95 -15.91 -6.79 -4.04
N THR A 96 -16.58 -7.85 -3.60
CA THR A 96 -16.61 -8.18 -2.16
C THR A 96 -15.30 -8.86 -1.73
N LEU A 97 -14.92 -8.72 -0.46
CA LEU A 97 -13.73 -9.35 0.11
C LEU A 97 -13.70 -10.86 -0.14
N GLU A 98 -14.84 -11.54 0.05
CA GLU A 98 -14.95 -12.99 -0.17
C GLU A 98 -14.66 -13.38 -1.62
N ARG A 99 -15.18 -12.62 -2.59
CA ARG A 99 -14.90 -12.87 -4.01
C ARG A 99 -13.43 -12.65 -4.33
N LEU A 100 -12.81 -11.63 -3.75
CA LEU A 100 -11.38 -11.35 -3.88
C LEU A 100 -10.52 -12.49 -3.33
N GLU A 101 -10.84 -13.01 -2.14
CA GLU A 101 -10.12 -14.14 -1.53
C GLU A 101 -10.24 -15.42 -2.37
N ILE A 102 -11.44 -15.73 -2.87
CA ILE A 102 -11.67 -16.88 -3.78
C ILE A 102 -10.84 -16.70 -5.05
N HIS A 103 -10.85 -15.50 -5.60
CA HIS A 103 -10.09 -15.18 -6.81
C HIS A 103 -8.59 -15.32 -6.60
N ASN A 104 -8.06 -14.83 -5.48
CA ASN A 104 -6.65 -14.97 -5.13
C ASN A 104 -6.24 -16.42 -4.97
N LYS A 105 -7.03 -17.24 -4.28
CA LYS A 105 -6.76 -18.69 -4.17
C LYS A 105 -6.71 -19.37 -5.54
N SER A 106 -7.64 -19.00 -6.44
CA SER A 106 -7.65 -19.53 -7.81
C SER A 106 -6.41 -19.10 -8.61
N LEU A 107 -6.03 -17.83 -8.51
CA LEU A 107 -4.84 -17.28 -9.16
C LEU A 107 -3.55 -17.89 -8.63
N GLU A 108 -3.42 -18.05 -7.32
CA GLU A 108 -2.25 -18.67 -6.69
C GLU A 108 -2.10 -20.13 -7.13
N ALA A 109 -3.19 -20.89 -7.17
CA ALA A 109 -3.18 -22.27 -7.66
C ALA A 109 -2.80 -22.34 -9.15
N TYR A 110 -3.30 -21.39 -9.96
CA TYR A 110 -2.92 -21.27 -11.36
C TYR A 110 -1.44 -20.92 -11.52
N LEU A 111 -0.93 -19.95 -10.77
CA LEU A 111 0.47 -19.55 -10.77
C LEU A 111 1.39 -20.71 -10.41
N LYS A 112 1.09 -21.48 -9.36
CA LYS A 112 1.85 -22.71 -9.01
C LYS A 112 1.87 -23.73 -10.15
N LYS A 113 0.76 -23.89 -10.88
CA LYS A 113 0.68 -24.80 -12.03
C LYS A 113 1.53 -24.28 -13.20
N ILE A 114 1.51 -22.99 -13.47
CA ILE A 114 2.31 -22.36 -14.52
C ILE A 114 3.79 -22.42 -14.19
N MET A 115 4.20 -22.13 -12.95
CA MET A 115 5.59 -22.26 -12.51
C MET A 115 6.14 -23.66 -12.77
N LYS A 116 5.41 -24.72 -12.38
CA LYS A 116 5.84 -26.11 -12.66
C LYS A 116 6.01 -26.40 -14.15
N LYS A 117 5.09 -25.90 -14.99
CA LYS A 117 5.23 -26.04 -16.45
C LYS A 117 6.41 -25.24 -16.98
N ALA A 118 6.62 -24.03 -16.46
CA ALA A 118 7.73 -23.18 -16.83
C ALA A 118 9.08 -23.81 -16.47
N ASP A 119 9.21 -24.42 -15.29
CA ASP A 119 10.42 -25.16 -14.89
C ASP A 119 10.72 -26.31 -15.86
N MET A 120 9.69 -27.11 -16.20
CA MET A 120 9.84 -28.20 -17.18
C MET A 120 10.27 -27.70 -18.56
N LEU A 121 9.73 -26.56 -19.01
CA LEU A 121 10.11 -25.96 -20.28
C LEU A 121 11.51 -25.35 -20.23
N THR A 122 11.91 -24.80 -19.09
CA THR A 122 13.26 -24.26 -18.90
C THR A 122 14.31 -25.37 -18.98
N GLU A 123 14.04 -26.53 -18.38
CA GLU A 123 14.93 -27.70 -18.53
C GLU A 123 14.99 -28.19 -19.98
N LYS A 124 13.83 -28.31 -20.67
CA LYS A 124 13.83 -28.63 -22.11
C LYS A 124 14.61 -27.63 -22.95
N ALA A 125 14.55 -26.34 -22.62
CA ALA A 125 15.34 -25.31 -23.30
C ALA A 125 16.84 -25.49 -23.09
N LYS A 126 17.29 -25.89 -21.88
CA LYS A 126 18.70 -26.20 -21.63
C LYS A 126 19.17 -27.38 -22.48
N ASP A 127 18.36 -28.44 -22.57
CA ASP A 127 18.67 -29.60 -23.41
C ASP A 127 18.75 -29.23 -24.90
N LEU A 128 17.77 -28.47 -25.40
CA LEU A 128 17.79 -27.99 -26.78
C LEU A 128 18.96 -27.05 -27.06
N LYS A 129 19.32 -26.19 -26.12
CA LYS A 129 20.51 -25.33 -26.23
C LYS A 129 21.79 -26.16 -26.31
N LYS A 130 21.89 -27.23 -25.53
CA LYS A 130 23.03 -28.17 -25.61
C LYS A 130 23.09 -28.83 -26.99
N ASN A 131 21.94 -29.24 -27.55
CA ASN A 131 21.87 -29.78 -28.90
C ASN A 131 22.30 -28.74 -29.96
N LEU A 132 21.88 -27.48 -29.82
CA LEU A 132 22.32 -26.40 -30.70
C LEU A 132 23.85 -26.20 -30.67
N ILE A 133 24.43 -26.19 -29.47
CA ILE A 133 25.88 -26.07 -29.32
C ILE A 133 26.59 -27.28 -29.94
N GLN A 134 26.07 -28.49 -29.74
CA GLN A 134 26.64 -29.69 -30.34
C GLN A 134 26.54 -29.71 -31.86
N ASP A 135 25.40 -29.27 -32.43
CA ASP A 135 25.22 -29.13 -33.88
C ASP A 135 26.19 -28.10 -34.48
N ILE A 136 26.35 -26.95 -33.82
CA ILE A 136 27.34 -25.93 -34.21
C ILE A 136 28.76 -26.50 -34.16
N GLN A 137 29.11 -27.24 -33.10
CA GLN A 137 30.41 -27.88 -32.95
C GLN A 137 30.63 -28.95 -34.03
N ASN A 138 29.66 -29.81 -34.27
CA ASN A 138 29.73 -30.82 -35.33
C ASN A 138 29.87 -30.18 -36.71
N GLY A 139 29.16 -29.09 -37.00
CA GLY A 139 29.31 -28.35 -38.26
C GLY A 139 30.67 -27.66 -38.40
N ILE A 140 31.27 -27.20 -37.30
CA ILE A 140 32.65 -26.70 -37.28
C ILE A 140 33.64 -27.85 -37.50
N ASP A 141 33.44 -28.99 -36.84
CA ASP A 141 34.27 -30.17 -36.95
C ASP A 141 34.17 -30.79 -38.35
N GLU A 142 32.99 -30.87 -38.97
CA GLU A 142 32.82 -31.26 -40.38
C GLU A 142 33.52 -30.28 -41.34
N GLY A 143 33.56 -28.98 -40.99
CA GLY A 143 34.36 -27.97 -41.68
C GLY A 143 35.87 -28.11 -41.46
N PHE A 144 36.30 -28.81 -40.40
CA PHE A 144 37.69 -29.03 -40.02
C PHE A 144 38.21 -30.46 -40.32
N LEU A 145 37.33 -31.43 -40.58
CA LEU A 145 37.66 -32.83 -40.84
C LEU A 145 38.11 -33.07 -42.29
N LEU A 146 39.24 -32.47 -42.64
CA LEU A 146 40.29 -33.21 -43.34
C LEU A 146 41.20 -33.84 -42.27
N GLU A 147 41.02 -35.14 -42.09
CA GLU A 147 41.92 -36.10 -41.39
C GLU A 147 41.93 -36.12 -39.84
N ILE A 148 41.33 -37.18 -39.26
CA ILE A 148 41.98 -38.30 -38.54
C ILE A 148 40.91 -39.02 -37.68
N PRO A 149 40.75 -40.37 -37.79
CA PRO A 149 39.87 -41.13 -36.92
C PRO A 149 40.61 -41.59 -35.66
N THR A 150 40.05 -41.33 -34.47
CA THR A 150 40.47 -42.04 -33.25
C THR A 150 39.28 -42.60 -32.49
N ASN A 151 39.21 -43.92 -32.55
CA ASN A 151 38.40 -44.83 -31.77
C ASN A 151 39.07 -45.04 -30.41
N ILE A 152 38.45 -44.64 -29.29
CA ILE A 152 38.90 -45.03 -27.94
C ILE A 152 37.66 -45.38 -27.09
N GLY A 153 37.70 -46.59 -26.53
CA GLY A 153 36.58 -47.30 -25.92
C GLY A 153 36.18 -46.85 -24.53
N LYS A 154 34.94 -47.19 -24.18
CA LYS A 154 34.35 -47.08 -22.85
C LYS A 154 34.91 -48.16 -21.92
N VAL A 155 35.31 -47.78 -20.71
CA VAL A 155 35.59 -48.68 -19.60
C VAL A 155 34.48 -48.52 -18.55
N GLU A 156 33.86 -49.62 -18.18
CA GLU A 156 32.82 -49.73 -17.15
C GLU A 156 33.46 -49.76 -15.74
N SER A 157 33.03 -48.88 -14.82
CA SER A 157 33.27 -49.01 -13.37
C SER A 157 31.97 -48.71 -12.60
N ASP A 158 31.15 -49.73 -12.34
CA ASP A 158 29.70 -49.55 -12.29
C ASP A 158 29.04 -49.51 -10.87
N LYS A 159 29.81 -49.33 -9.79
CA LYS A 159 29.24 -49.10 -8.43
C LYS A 159 29.94 -48.04 -7.59
N ASP A 160 31.27 -47.92 -7.72
CA ASP A 160 32.08 -46.94 -6.96
C ASP A 160 31.92 -45.51 -7.49
N SER A 161 31.75 -45.37 -8.82
CA SER A 161 31.43 -44.08 -9.43
C SER A 161 30.03 -43.62 -9.05
N LYS A 162 29.03 -44.52 -8.98
CA LYS A 162 27.63 -44.15 -8.70
C LYS A 162 27.41 -43.51 -7.32
N LEU A 163 28.06 -43.99 -6.25
CA LEU A 163 27.85 -43.45 -4.90
C LEU A 163 28.54 -42.08 -4.72
N SER A 164 29.74 -41.93 -5.26
CA SER A 164 30.49 -40.67 -5.26
C SER A 164 29.84 -39.64 -6.21
N GLU A 165 29.40 -40.06 -7.39
CA GLU A 165 28.62 -39.24 -8.33
C GLU A 165 27.32 -38.75 -7.69
N THR A 166 26.51 -39.61 -7.08
CA THR A 166 25.25 -39.16 -6.45
C THR A 166 25.44 -38.15 -5.31
N MET A 167 26.52 -38.27 -4.52
CA MET A 167 26.86 -37.27 -3.49
C MET A 167 27.37 -35.96 -4.12
N LEU A 168 28.17 -36.04 -5.17
CA LEU A 168 28.68 -34.87 -5.90
C LEU A 168 27.56 -34.14 -6.63
N THR A 169 26.64 -34.84 -7.30
CA THR A 169 25.47 -34.23 -7.96
C THR A 169 24.64 -33.46 -6.94
N LYS A 170 24.37 -34.06 -5.77
CA LYS A 170 23.60 -33.39 -4.71
C LYS A 170 24.30 -32.16 -4.13
N LEU A 171 25.62 -32.20 -3.94
CA LEU A 171 26.39 -31.04 -3.48
C LEU A 171 26.50 -29.95 -4.56
N SER A 172 26.60 -30.33 -5.83
CA SER A 172 26.54 -29.39 -6.96
C SER A 172 25.20 -28.68 -7.00
N GLU A 173 24.07 -29.40 -6.91
CA GLU A 173 22.72 -28.83 -6.81
C GLU A 173 22.59 -27.87 -5.62
N MET A 174 23.16 -28.21 -4.47
CA MET A 174 23.18 -27.32 -3.30
C MET A 174 24.02 -26.07 -3.59
N SER A 175 25.19 -26.21 -4.21
CA SER A 175 26.11 -25.10 -4.47
C SER A 175 25.61 -24.09 -5.50
N GLU A 176 24.72 -24.51 -6.40
CA GLU A 176 24.07 -23.63 -7.40
C GLU A 176 23.05 -22.67 -6.76
N ASN A 177 22.65 -22.91 -5.51
CA ASN A 177 21.71 -22.05 -4.81
C ASN A 177 22.36 -20.74 -4.35
N GLN A 178 22.04 -19.65 -5.05
CA GLN A 178 22.60 -18.31 -4.82
C GLN A 178 22.31 -17.72 -3.43
N VAL A 179 21.33 -18.29 -2.71
CA VAL A 179 20.85 -17.83 -1.40
C VAL A 179 21.76 -18.27 -0.24
N LEU A 180 22.69 -19.19 -0.48
CA LEU A 180 23.55 -19.76 0.55
C LEU A 180 24.56 -18.74 1.12
N PRO A 181 24.74 -18.69 2.46
CA PRO A 181 25.82 -17.95 3.10
C PRO A 181 27.18 -18.46 2.65
N GLN A 182 28.17 -17.57 2.63
CA GLN A 182 29.51 -17.90 2.14
C GLN A 182 30.18 -19.02 2.95
N THR A 183 29.92 -19.09 4.25
CA THR A 183 30.43 -20.17 5.13
C THR A 183 29.95 -21.54 4.68
N MET A 184 28.64 -21.68 4.43
CA MET A 184 28.04 -22.94 4.00
C MET A 184 28.46 -23.32 2.57
N ARG A 185 28.68 -22.35 1.67
CA ARG A 185 29.28 -22.62 0.36
C ARG A 185 30.69 -23.19 0.48
N ASN A 186 31.51 -22.61 1.37
CA ASN A 186 32.86 -23.10 1.61
C ASN A 186 32.83 -24.53 2.17
N ASP A 187 31.90 -24.85 3.07
CA ASP A 187 31.70 -26.19 3.62
C ASP A 187 31.28 -27.21 2.55
N ILE A 188 30.38 -26.81 1.63
CA ILE A 188 29.96 -27.63 0.48
C ILE A 188 31.14 -27.88 -0.47
N MET A 189 31.93 -26.85 -0.81
CA MET A 189 33.13 -27.01 -1.65
C MET A 189 34.18 -27.90 -1.00
N ALA A 190 34.42 -27.76 0.30
CA ALA A 190 35.32 -28.62 1.06
C ALA A 190 34.84 -30.07 1.09
N ALA A 191 33.52 -30.30 1.20
CA ALA A 191 32.94 -31.62 1.15
C ALA A 191 33.06 -32.26 -0.25
N MET A 192 32.87 -31.49 -1.32
CA MET A 192 33.09 -31.96 -2.69
C MET A 192 34.55 -32.36 -2.94
N HIS A 193 35.51 -31.58 -2.43
CA HIS A 193 36.94 -31.92 -2.55
C HIS A 193 37.25 -33.25 -1.85
N LYS A 194 36.81 -33.41 -0.60
CA LYS A 194 37.04 -34.63 0.18
C LYS A 194 36.40 -35.88 -0.45
N ILE A 195 35.22 -35.75 -1.06
CA ILE A 195 34.57 -36.88 -1.74
C ILE A 195 35.38 -37.32 -2.98
N ARG A 196 36.04 -36.39 -3.67
CA ARG A 196 36.92 -36.70 -4.82
C ARG A 196 38.24 -37.37 -4.39
N GLU A 197 38.69 -37.15 -3.16
CA GLU A 197 39.92 -37.73 -2.62
C GLU A 197 39.73 -39.13 -2.02
N ILE A 198 38.51 -39.52 -1.64
CA ILE A 198 38.24 -40.81 -1.01
C ILE A 198 38.14 -41.91 -2.08
N SER A 199 39.13 -42.81 -2.09
CA SER A 199 39.16 -43.98 -2.99
C SER A 199 38.51 -45.24 -2.39
N ASP A 200 38.29 -45.28 -1.08
CA ASP A 200 37.77 -46.45 -0.36
C ASP A 200 36.28 -46.35 -0.02
N ILE A 201 35.52 -47.41 -0.31
CA ILE A 201 34.07 -47.48 -0.15
C ILE A 201 33.64 -47.41 1.33
N GLY A 202 34.41 -48.01 2.24
CA GLY A 202 34.11 -47.99 3.67
C GLY A 202 34.26 -46.59 4.26
N PHE A 203 35.33 -45.89 3.88
CA PHE A 203 35.53 -44.48 4.20
C PHE A 203 34.48 -43.59 3.55
N LEU A 204 34.08 -43.86 2.30
CA LEU A 204 33.04 -43.09 1.61
C LEU A 204 31.67 -43.25 2.29
N GLN A 205 31.32 -44.45 2.74
CA GLN A 205 30.08 -44.71 3.50
C GLN A 205 30.12 -44.07 4.90
N ASN A 206 31.26 -44.11 5.58
CA ASN A 206 31.43 -43.44 6.87
C ASN A 206 31.36 -41.91 6.73
N TYR A 207 32.01 -41.35 5.71
CA TYR A 207 31.93 -39.93 5.38
C TYR A 207 30.50 -39.51 5.03
N LYS A 208 29.79 -40.35 4.27
CA LYS A 208 28.37 -40.16 3.97
C LYS A 208 27.53 -40.04 5.24
N ALA A 209 27.75 -40.94 6.20
CA ALA A 209 26.96 -41.05 7.43
C ALA A 209 27.31 -39.99 8.49
N MET A 210 28.55 -39.54 8.55
CA MET A 210 29.04 -38.61 9.58
C MET A 210 29.03 -37.14 9.13
N THR A 211 29.45 -36.86 7.89
CA THR A 211 29.71 -35.47 7.45
C THR A 211 28.71 -35.02 6.39
N PHE A 212 28.46 -35.83 5.37
CA PHE A 212 27.55 -35.48 4.27
C PHE A 212 26.09 -35.35 4.74
N THR A 213 25.57 -36.32 5.48
CA THR A 213 24.19 -36.28 6.02
C THR A 213 23.97 -35.09 6.96
N GLU A 214 24.93 -34.77 7.82
CA GLU A 214 24.82 -33.63 8.73
C GLU A 214 24.88 -32.29 7.97
N LEU A 215 25.76 -32.17 6.97
CA LEU A 215 25.81 -30.99 6.10
C LEU A 215 24.50 -30.81 5.31
N VAL A 216 23.95 -31.88 4.74
CA VAL A 216 22.64 -31.85 4.06
C VAL A 216 21.52 -31.45 5.02
N LYS A 217 21.55 -31.92 6.27
CA LYS A 217 20.58 -31.55 7.30
C LYS A 217 20.67 -30.06 7.66
N GLN A 218 21.88 -29.53 7.83
CA GLN A 218 22.11 -28.11 8.11
C GLN A 218 21.66 -27.23 6.93
N TYR A 219 21.97 -27.63 5.70
CA TYR A 219 21.48 -26.98 4.49
C TYR A 219 19.95 -26.95 4.44
N ASN A 220 19.29 -28.10 4.61
CA ASN A 220 17.84 -28.18 4.57
C ASN A 220 17.20 -27.30 5.66
N LYS A 221 17.79 -27.30 6.87
CA LYS A 221 17.32 -26.45 7.97
C LYS A 221 17.43 -24.96 7.62
N TYR A 222 18.54 -24.54 7.01
CA TYR A 222 18.73 -23.16 6.57
C TYR A 222 17.74 -22.76 5.47
N ILE A 223 17.56 -23.61 4.46
CA ILE A 223 16.62 -23.34 3.36
C ILE A 223 15.19 -23.21 3.88
N ILE A 224 14.77 -24.06 4.82
CA ILE A 224 13.44 -23.95 5.45
C ILE A 224 13.31 -22.62 6.21
N SER A 225 14.32 -22.23 7.00
CA SER A 225 14.30 -20.94 7.73
C SER A 225 14.19 -19.76 6.77
N TYR A 226 15.03 -19.74 5.74
CA TYR A 226 15.03 -18.69 4.72
C TYR A 226 13.69 -18.61 3.98
N GLN A 227 13.10 -19.75 3.63
CA GLN A 227 11.79 -19.79 2.97
C GLN A 227 10.69 -19.18 3.86
N ASN A 228 10.67 -19.52 5.16
CA ASN A 228 9.70 -18.98 6.11
C ASN A 228 9.88 -17.47 6.32
N GLU A 229 11.13 -17.01 6.41
CA GLU A 229 11.46 -15.58 6.56
C GLU A 229 11.11 -14.79 5.30
N LYS A 230 11.34 -15.38 4.12
CA LYS A 230 10.94 -14.81 2.84
C LYS A 230 9.42 -14.72 2.70
N GLU A 231 8.68 -15.77 3.08
CA GLU A 231 7.22 -15.74 3.07
C GLU A 231 6.68 -14.64 4.00
N THR A 232 7.27 -14.50 5.20
CA THR A 232 6.95 -13.43 6.13
C THR A 232 7.23 -12.04 5.54
N TYR A 233 8.37 -11.88 4.86
CA TYR A 233 8.72 -10.64 4.18
C TYR A 233 7.76 -10.32 3.03
N ASP A 234 7.40 -11.32 2.23
CA ASP A 234 6.49 -11.17 1.11
C ASP A 234 5.08 -10.75 1.58
N ASP A 235 4.60 -11.29 2.70
CA ASP A 235 3.35 -10.87 3.35
C ASP A 235 3.44 -9.44 3.89
N LEU A 236 4.56 -9.08 4.53
CA LEU A 236 4.79 -7.72 5.03
C LEU A 236 4.82 -6.69 3.91
N ILE A 237 5.44 -7.02 2.77
CA ILE A 237 5.47 -6.16 1.59
C ILE A 237 4.06 -5.94 1.04
N VAL A 238 3.25 -7.00 0.96
CA VAL A 238 1.84 -6.88 0.51
C VAL A 238 1.06 -5.95 1.45
N ARG A 239 1.20 -6.13 2.77
CA ARG A 239 0.54 -5.26 3.76
C ARG A 239 1.02 -3.81 3.66
N TYR A 240 2.34 -3.61 3.58
CA TYR A 240 2.93 -2.28 3.44
C TYR A 240 2.45 -1.57 2.18
N SER A 241 2.47 -2.24 1.03
CA SER A 241 2.03 -1.66 -0.23
C SER A 241 0.52 -1.41 -0.26
N ALA A 242 -0.29 -2.26 0.36
CA ALA A 242 -1.71 -2.00 0.58
C ALA A 242 -1.95 -0.73 1.43
N LEU A 243 -1.25 -0.60 2.56
CA LEU A 243 -1.35 0.58 3.44
C LEU A 243 -0.87 1.86 2.75
N CYS A 244 0.23 1.81 2.00
CA CYS A 244 0.71 2.94 1.22
C CYS A 244 -0.34 3.41 0.21
N ASN A 245 -1.02 2.47 -0.48
CA ASN A 245 -2.10 2.79 -1.40
C ASN A 245 -3.31 3.44 -0.69
N MET A 246 -3.65 3.01 0.53
CA MET A 246 -4.74 3.60 1.30
C MET A 246 -4.45 5.05 1.73
N VAL A 247 -3.20 5.35 2.10
CA VAL A 247 -2.78 6.70 2.54
C VAL A 247 -2.38 7.59 1.35
N GLY A 248 -2.09 7.01 0.18
CA GLY A 248 -1.59 7.73 -1.00
C GLY A 248 -0.09 8.04 -0.93
N ILE A 249 0.69 7.22 -0.22
CA ILE A 249 2.15 7.35 -0.09
C ILE A 249 2.83 6.56 -1.22
N THR A 250 3.97 7.06 -1.70
CA THR A 250 4.78 6.35 -2.70
C THR A 250 5.44 5.12 -2.08
N ILE A 251 5.31 3.97 -2.75
CA ILE A 251 5.87 2.71 -2.29
C ILE A 251 7.40 2.76 -2.45
N LYS A 252 8.13 2.65 -1.33
CA LYS A 252 9.58 2.48 -1.35
C LYS A 252 9.94 1.05 -1.72
N LYS A 253 10.99 0.86 -2.51
CA LYS A 253 11.52 -0.46 -2.85
C LYS A 253 12.41 -0.95 -1.70
N HIS A 254 12.05 -2.06 -1.09
CA HIS A 254 12.86 -2.74 -0.09
C HIS A 254 13.51 -3.99 -0.71
N THR A 255 14.79 -4.21 -0.39
CA THR A 255 15.51 -5.45 -0.70
C THR A 255 15.46 -6.37 0.51
N PHE A 256 15.24 -7.67 0.27
CA PHE A 256 15.16 -8.67 1.34
C PHE A 256 16.41 -8.67 2.22
N SER A 257 16.23 -8.42 3.51
CA SER A 257 17.26 -8.50 4.56
C SER A 257 16.56 -8.51 5.93
N ASP A 258 17.25 -9.00 6.96
CA ASP A 258 16.73 -9.00 8.34
C ASP A 258 16.41 -7.59 8.84
N GLU A 259 17.24 -6.62 8.44
CA GLU A 259 17.04 -5.20 8.74
C GLU A 259 15.81 -4.65 8.00
N ALA A 260 15.59 -5.05 6.74
CA ALA A 260 14.41 -4.66 5.99
C ALA A 260 13.11 -5.19 6.62
N ILE A 261 13.09 -6.42 7.13
CA ILE A 261 11.91 -6.97 7.84
C ILE A 261 11.60 -6.13 9.08
N SER A 262 12.62 -5.77 9.87
CA SER A 262 12.46 -4.98 11.08
C SER A 262 11.98 -3.56 10.78
N ASN A 263 12.57 -2.91 9.78
CA ASN A 263 12.18 -1.59 9.32
C ASN A 263 10.76 -1.58 8.74
N LEU A 264 10.38 -2.59 7.95
CA LEU A 264 9.02 -2.71 7.40
C LEU A 264 7.97 -2.81 8.51
N LYS A 265 8.22 -3.60 9.57
CA LYS A 265 7.29 -3.70 10.70
C LYS A 265 7.08 -2.34 11.38
N LEU A 266 8.15 -1.59 11.60
CA LEU A 266 8.07 -0.25 12.20
C LEU A 266 7.34 0.75 11.28
N GLU A 267 7.63 0.74 9.98
CA GLU A 267 6.94 1.61 9.01
C GLU A 267 5.44 1.27 8.94
N ILE A 268 5.08 -0.02 8.91
CA ILE A 268 3.67 -0.47 8.94
C ILE A 268 2.96 0.06 10.19
N GLU A 269 3.55 -0.09 11.37
CA GLU A 269 2.95 0.38 12.63
C GLU A 269 2.72 1.90 12.62
N GLN A 270 3.67 2.67 12.10
CA GLN A 270 3.55 4.12 11.97
C GLN A 270 2.42 4.52 11.01
N ILE A 271 2.35 3.88 9.83
CA ILE A 271 1.33 4.16 8.83
C ILE A 271 -0.06 3.78 9.35
N GLU A 272 -0.19 2.64 10.04
CA GLU A 272 -1.46 2.21 10.63
C GLU A 272 -1.95 3.17 11.70
N LYS A 273 -1.05 3.63 12.58
CA LYS A 273 -1.39 4.64 13.58
C LYS A 273 -1.87 5.93 12.92
N GLN A 274 -1.15 6.41 11.92
CA GLN A 274 -1.51 7.62 11.18
C GLN A 274 -2.88 7.46 10.49
N LEU A 275 -3.15 6.32 9.87
CA LEU A 275 -4.40 6.05 9.19
C LEU A 275 -5.59 6.05 10.17
N VAL A 276 -5.42 5.45 11.35
CA VAL A 276 -6.45 5.47 12.40
C VAL A 276 -6.72 6.91 12.85
N GLU A 277 -5.68 7.70 13.13
CA GLU A 277 -5.83 9.11 13.54
C GLU A 277 -6.56 9.93 12.46
N GLN A 278 -6.17 9.79 11.19
CA GLN A 278 -6.81 10.48 10.06
C GLN A 278 -8.28 10.08 9.88
N ARG A 279 -8.62 8.81 10.06
CA ARG A 279 -10.00 8.32 9.95
C ARG A 279 -10.86 8.78 11.13
N GLU A 280 -10.33 8.79 12.35
CA GLU A 280 -11.02 9.35 13.52
C GLU A 280 -11.33 10.84 13.30
N GLU A 281 -10.34 11.64 12.87
CA GLU A 281 -10.54 13.06 12.57
C GLU A 281 -11.56 13.27 11.45
N SER A 282 -11.45 12.51 10.36
CA SER A 282 -12.40 12.63 9.25
C SER A 282 -13.83 12.30 9.67
N TYR A 283 -14.02 11.32 10.55
CA TYR A 283 -15.34 10.96 11.06
C TYR A 283 -15.90 12.08 11.95
N ILE A 284 -15.10 12.62 12.86
CA ILE A 284 -15.51 13.75 13.73
C ILE A 284 -15.93 14.95 12.87
N ASN A 285 -15.15 15.29 11.85
CA ASN A 285 -15.45 16.41 10.96
C ASN A 285 -16.75 16.18 10.19
N SER A 286 -16.96 14.97 9.64
CA SER A 286 -18.21 14.61 8.96
C SER A 286 -19.42 14.68 9.90
N CYS A 287 -19.29 14.21 11.13
CA CYS A 287 -20.35 14.34 12.12
C CYS A 287 -20.62 15.79 12.51
N MET A 288 -19.58 16.63 12.55
CA MET A 288 -19.75 18.08 12.76
C MET A 288 -20.57 18.69 11.64
N ASP A 289 -20.20 18.44 10.38
CA ASP A 289 -20.93 18.91 9.20
C ASP A 289 -22.41 18.48 9.22
N GLU A 290 -22.67 17.20 9.54
CA GLU A 290 -24.03 16.67 9.67
C GLU A 290 -24.82 17.36 10.78
N VAL A 291 -24.24 17.52 11.97
CA VAL A 291 -24.92 18.16 13.10
C VAL A 291 -25.20 19.63 12.81
N MET A 292 -24.26 20.34 12.19
CA MET A 292 -24.44 21.74 11.78
C MET A 292 -25.60 21.86 10.77
N ALA A 293 -25.63 21.00 9.75
CA ALA A 293 -26.71 20.97 8.77
C ALA A 293 -28.07 20.61 9.38
N GLU A 294 -28.12 19.62 10.28
CA GLU A 294 -29.34 19.23 10.99
C GLU A 294 -29.87 20.33 11.93
N MET A 295 -28.99 21.24 12.37
CA MET A 295 -29.36 22.41 13.17
C MET A 295 -29.71 23.65 12.31
N GLY A 296 -29.66 23.52 10.99
CA GLY A 296 -30.02 24.57 10.04
C GLY A 296 -28.87 25.49 9.65
N TYR A 297 -27.62 25.16 10.01
CA TYR A 297 -26.45 25.93 9.61
C TYR A 297 -25.89 25.40 8.30
N GLU A 298 -25.82 26.27 7.29
CA GLU A 298 -25.35 25.93 5.96
C GLU A 298 -23.87 26.25 5.79
N LEU A 299 -23.10 25.33 5.19
CA LEU A 299 -21.67 25.53 4.94
C LEU A 299 -21.43 26.54 3.82
N LEU A 300 -21.05 27.77 4.18
CA LEU A 300 -20.77 28.90 3.30
C LEU A 300 -19.48 28.70 2.49
N GLY A 301 -18.44 28.19 3.14
CA GLY A 301 -17.14 27.98 2.50
C GLY A 301 -16.08 27.40 3.43
N ASP A 302 -14.93 27.06 2.87
CA ASP A 302 -13.81 26.47 3.61
C ASP A 302 -12.47 27.11 3.24
N ARG A 303 -11.49 27.01 4.14
CA ARG A 303 -10.09 27.35 3.87
C ARG A 303 -9.13 26.43 4.61
N LYS A 304 -7.92 26.31 4.08
CA LYS A 304 -6.81 25.59 4.71
C LYS A 304 -5.67 26.56 4.99
N VAL A 305 -5.28 26.68 6.25
CA VAL A 305 -4.26 27.62 6.71
C VAL A 305 -3.07 26.85 7.25
N THR A 306 -1.86 27.15 6.78
CA THR A 306 -0.62 26.63 7.36
C THR A 306 0.14 27.79 8.00
N LYS A 307 0.32 27.75 9.33
CA LYS A 307 1.08 28.77 10.06
C LYS A 307 2.58 28.60 9.79
N ARG A 308 3.38 29.65 10.05
CA ARG A 308 4.85 29.61 9.97
C ARG A 308 5.49 28.52 10.82
N SER A 309 4.81 28.07 11.88
CA SER A 309 5.21 26.94 12.73
C SER A 309 5.00 25.57 12.09
N GLY A 310 4.46 25.50 10.87
CA GLY A 310 4.10 24.25 10.20
C GLY A 310 2.74 23.66 10.63
N LYS A 311 2.11 24.19 11.68
CA LYS A 311 0.76 23.76 12.10
C LYS A 311 -0.27 24.08 11.02
N LYS A 312 -1.05 23.06 10.67
CA LYS A 312 -2.13 23.14 9.67
C LYS A 312 -3.48 23.23 10.37
N PHE A 313 -4.33 24.09 9.85
CA PHE A 313 -5.69 24.31 10.30
C PHE A 313 -6.63 24.20 9.10
N LYS A 314 -7.74 23.49 9.28
CA LYS A 314 -8.88 23.54 8.36
C LYS A 314 -9.92 24.44 9.01
N ASN A 315 -10.48 25.38 8.26
CA ASN A 315 -11.55 26.22 8.75
C ASN A 315 -12.76 26.06 7.85
N GLU A 316 -13.93 25.94 8.45
CA GLU A 316 -15.22 25.90 7.79
C GLU A 316 -16.08 27.03 8.33
N LEU A 317 -16.81 27.68 7.44
CA LEU A 317 -17.65 28.82 7.76
C LEU A 317 -19.10 28.45 7.54
N TYR A 318 -19.91 28.49 8.59
CA TYR A 318 -21.34 28.15 8.53
C TYR A 318 -22.22 29.38 8.75
N SER A 319 -23.40 29.39 8.13
CA SER A 319 -24.40 30.43 8.36
C SER A 319 -24.92 30.39 9.80
N PHE A 320 -25.33 31.55 10.34
CA PHE A 320 -26.00 31.63 11.64
C PHE A 320 -27.22 32.56 11.58
N ASN A 321 -27.01 33.84 11.25
CA ASN A 321 -28.04 34.88 11.11
C ASN A 321 -27.68 35.85 9.96
N GLU A 322 -28.56 36.80 9.62
CA GLU A 322 -28.32 37.78 8.54
C GLU A 322 -27.03 38.61 8.77
N GLY A 323 -25.95 38.20 8.11
CA GLY A 323 -24.65 38.87 8.16
C GLY A 323 -23.72 38.41 9.29
N ASN A 324 -24.02 37.28 9.95
CA ASN A 324 -23.16 36.64 10.96
C ASN A 324 -22.95 35.15 10.61
N ALA A 325 -21.79 34.61 10.98
CA ALA A 325 -21.40 33.25 10.67
C ALA A 325 -20.59 32.61 11.80
N ILE A 326 -20.61 31.29 11.85
CA ILE A 326 -19.80 30.47 12.77
C ILE A 326 -18.58 29.98 12.02
N ASN A 327 -17.40 30.40 12.46
CA ASN A 327 -16.13 29.84 12.01
C ASN A 327 -15.77 28.64 12.90
N VAL A 328 -15.72 27.45 12.30
CA VAL A 328 -15.25 26.21 12.93
C VAL A 328 -13.83 25.94 12.46
N THR A 329 -12.89 25.91 13.40
CA THR A 329 -11.47 25.69 13.14
C THR A 329 -11.05 24.32 13.69
N TYR A 330 -10.58 23.46 12.81
CA TYR A 330 -10.02 22.14 13.12
C TYR A 330 -8.49 22.23 13.15
N ALA A 331 -7.91 21.98 14.32
CA ALA A 331 -6.47 21.90 14.50
C ALA A 331 -5.97 20.46 14.40
N SER A 332 -4.72 20.29 13.96
CA SER A 332 -4.07 18.98 13.80
C SER A 332 -3.82 18.20 15.11
N ASP A 333 -4.17 18.75 16.26
CA ASP A 333 -4.09 18.09 17.57
C ASP A 333 -5.46 17.57 18.06
N GLY A 334 -6.48 17.65 17.20
CA GLY A 334 -7.86 17.25 17.48
C GLY A 334 -8.67 18.30 18.24
N ASN A 335 -8.13 19.51 18.44
CA ASN A 335 -8.91 20.62 18.99
C ASN A 335 -9.81 21.22 17.91
N ILE A 336 -11.07 21.41 18.25
CA ILE A 336 -12.04 22.12 17.42
C ILE A 336 -12.44 23.39 18.15
N THR A 337 -12.32 24.52 17.46
CA THR A 337 -12.70 25.84 17.98
C THR A 337 -13.86 26.40 17.19
N MET A 338 -14.92 26.84 17.87
CA MET A 338 -16.07 27.50 17.27
C MET A 338 -16.13 28.95 17.71
N GLU A 339 -16.26 29.84 16.74
CA GLU A 339 -16.28 31.29 16.97
C GLU A 339 -17.38 31.92 16.13
N LEU A 340 -18.24 32.73 16.76
CA LEU A 340 -19.23 33.51 16.06
C LEU A 340 -18.64 34.88 15.70
N GLY A 341 -18.86 35.34 14.47
CA GLY A 341 -18.43 36.66 14.02
C GLY A 341 -19.31 37.24 12.93
N GLY A 342 -19.21 38.55 12.74
CA GLY A 342 -19.85 39.23 11.62
C GLY A 342 -19.12 38.91 10.31
N VAL A 343 -19.80 38.92 9.16
CA VAL A 343 -19.16 38.61 7.88
C VAL A 343 -18.92 39.85 7.03
N ASP A 344 -17.68 40.02 6.54
CA ASP A 344 -17.32 41.09 5.60
C ASP A 344 -16.27 40.59 4.58
N LYS A 345 -16.03 41.34 3.50
CA LYS A 345 -15.01 41.03 2.48
C LYS A 345 -13.64 41.63 2.81
N GLN A 346 -13.54 42.34 3.92
CA GLN A 346 -12.34 43.05 4.34
C GLN A 346 -12.10 42.80 5.81
N ASP A 347 -10.83 42.69 6.18
CA ASP A 347 -10.41 42.67 7.57
C ASP A 347 -10.64 44.05 8.19
N ARG A 348 -11.56 44.13 9.16
CA ARG A 348 -11.85 45.34 9.92
C ARG A 348 -12.35 45.00 11.32
N LEU A 349 -12.35 46.00 12.19
CA LEU A 349 -13.01 45.89 13.49
C LEU A 349 -14.53 46.14 13.33
N PRO A 350 -15.37 45.47 14.13
CA PRO A 350 -16.80 45.78 14.20
C PRO A 350 -17.02 47.15 14.85
N ASP A 351 -18.08 47.84 14.46
CA ASP A 351 -18.50 49.09 15.11
C ASP A 351 -19.29 48.83 16.41
N ASP A 352 -19.53 49.85 17.23
CA ASP A 352 -20.23 49.70 18.52
C ASP A 352 -21.64 49.08 18.39
N ALA A 353 -22.34 49.33 17.27
CA ALA A 353 -23.66 48.77 17.04
C ALA A 353 -23.59 47.30 16.61
N GLU A 354 -22.60 46.92 15.80
CA GLU A 354 -22.29 45.55 15.42
C GLU A 354 -21.81 44.74 16.62
N ILE A 355 -20.96 45.30 17.48
CA ILE A 355 -20.48 44.66 18.71
C ILE A 355 -21.66 44.27 19.61
N ASN A 356 -22.59 45.20 19.87
CA ASN A 356 -23.75 44.92 20.71
C ASN A 356 -24.62 43.78 20.14
N ARG A 357 -24.90 43.81 18.84
CA ARG A 357 -25.66 42.73 18.16
C ARG A 357 -24.92 41.40 18.16
N LEU A 358 -23.61 41.43 17.92
CA LEU A 358 -22.77 40.23 17.98
C LEU A 358 -22.79 39.63 19.37
N CYS A 359 -22.76 40.43 20.45
CA CYS A 359 -22.89 39.92 21.81
C CYS A 359 -24.23 39.23 22.06
N GLU A 360 -25.35 39.76 21.55
CA GLU A 360 -26.67 39.12 21.63
C GLU A 360 -26.71 37.79 20.86
N ASP A 361 -26.22 37.77 19.62
CA ASP A 361 -26.17 36.56 18.80
C ASP A 361 -25.22 35.50 19.39
N MET A 362 -24.10 35.97 19.95
CA MET A 362 -23.16 35.17 20.71
C MET A 362 -23.91 34.49 21.87
N GLU A 363 -24.69 35.22 22.65
CA GLU A 363 -25.48 34.64 23.76
C GLU A 363 -26.44 33.55 23.27
N SER A 364 -27.17 33.80 22.18
CA SER A 364 -28.03 32.80 21.54
C SER A 364 -27.25 31.54 21.15
N PHE A 365 -26.08 31.69 20.52
CA PHE A 365 -25.24 30.56 20.11
C PHE A 365 -24.75 29.70 21.30
N CYS A 366 -24.80 30.19 22.53
CA CYS A 366 -24.44 29.37 23.70
C CYS A 366 -25.37 28.18 23.86
N GLU A 367 -26.67 28.39 23.65
CA GLU A 367 -27.68 27.34 23.77
C GLU A 367 -27.49 26.34 22.63
N ASP A 368 -27.35 26.84 21.41
CA ASP A 368 -27.09 26.01 20.22
C ASP A 368 -25.81 25.18 20.37
N PHE A 369 -24.75 25.75 20.92
CA PHE A 369 -23.50 25.03 21.17
C PHE A 369 -23.71 23.80 22.09
N THR A 370 -24.54 23.92 23.12
CA THR A 370 -24.89 22.76 23.95
C THR A 370 -25.72 21.73 23.19
N GLY A 371 -26.58 22.18 22.28
CA GLY A 371 -27.32 21.32 21.35
C GLY A 371 -26.39 20.55 20.39
N ILE A 372 -25.38 21.22 19.84
CA ILE A 372 -24.34 20.63 18.98
C ILE A 372 -23.60 19.54 19.76
N GLU A 373 -23.12 19.84 20.97
CA GLU A 373 -22.40 18.86 21.80
C GLU A 373 -23.27 17.62 22.11
N LYS A 374 -24.56 17.82 22.38
CA LYS A 374 -25.51 16.72 22.63
C LYS A 374 -25.69 15.84 21.39
N LYS A 375 -25.97 16.43 20.22
CA LYS A 375 -26.13 15.68 18.96
C LYS A 375 -24.86 14.95 18.53
N LEU A 376 -23.69 15.57 18.72
CA LEU A 376 -22.40 14.91 18.50
C LEU A 376 -22.24 13.66 19.38
N SER A 377 -22.65 13.75 20.65
CA SER A 377 -22.58 12.63 21.58
C SER A 377 -23.51 11.47 21.17
N GLU A 378 -24.68 11.77 20.60
CA GLU A 378 -25.62 10.78 20.05
C GLU A 378 -25.02 10.03 18.85
N LYS A 379 -24.15 10.70 18.07
CA LYS A 379 -23.34 10.10 17.00
C LYS A 379 -22.03 9.46 17.49
N GLY A 380 -21.82 9.38 18.81
CA GLY A 380 -20.64 8.74 19.41
C GLY A 380 -19.37 9.60 19.42
N VAL A 381 -19.49 10.92 19.20
CA VAL A 381 -18.42 11.91 19.33
C VAL A 381 -18.53 12.59 20.70
N ILE A 382 -17.54 12.41 21.56
CA ILE A 382 -17.53 12.90 22.94
C ILE A 382 -16.40 13.89 23.18
N ILE A 383 -16.59 14.76 24.17
CA ILE A 383 -15.56 15.73 24.58
C ILE A 383 -14.54 15.00 25.45
N SER A 384 -13.29 14.96 25.00
CA SER A 384 -12.18 14.42 25.77
C SER A 384 -11.61 15.42 26.76
N ASN A 385 -11.52 16.69 26.35
CA ASN A 385 -10.99 17.78 27.17
C ASN A 385 -11.64 19.11 26.74
N ARG A 386 -12.09 19.92 27.69
CA ARG A 386 -12.53 21.29 27.43
C ARG A 386 -11.32 22.21 27.57
N VAL A 387 -10.88 22.83 26.47
CA VAL A 387 -9.72 23.72 26.48
C VAL A 387 -10.14 25.11 26.96
N CYS A 388 -11.21 25.65 26.38
CA CYS A 388 -11.69 26.97 26.74
C CYS A 388 -13.17 27.16 26.35
N ILE A 389 -13.93 27.87 27.19
CA ILE A 389 -15.27 28.37 26.86
C ILE A 389 -15.34 29.79 27.38
N LEU A 390 -15.19 30.76 26.48
CA LEU A 390 -15.17 32.16 26.85
C LEU A 390 -16.59 32.75 26.89
N PRO A 391 -16.86 33.76 27.75
CA PRO A 391 -18.17 34.44 27.82
C PRO A 391 -18.39 35.46 26.69
N PRO A 392 -19.65 35.88 26.42
CA PRO A 392 -19.98 36.86 25.39
C PRO A 392 -19.44 38.18 25.88
N LYS A 393 -18.37 38.65 25.28
CA LYS A 393 -17.80 39.94 25.66
C LYS A 393 -17.51 40.71 24.38
N PRO A 394 -17.67 42.05 24.41
CA PRO A 394 -17.29 42.93 23.32
C PRO A 394 -15.88 42.66 22.78
N GLU A 395 -14.95 42.29 23.65
CA GLU A 395 -13.54 41.98 23.33
C GLU A 395 -13.38 40.79 22.37
N TYR A 396 -14.39 39.92 22.25
CA TYR A 396 -14.39 38.75 21.36
C TYR A 396 -15.24 38.96 20.11
N ALA A 397 -15.91 40.11 19.98
CA ALA A 397 -16.64 40.46 18.77
C ALA A 397 -15.65 40.72 17.63
N GLN A 398 -15.78 39.95 16.55
CA GLN A 398 -14.87 40.01 15.41
C GLN A 398 -15.62 39.96 14.09
N VAL A 399 -14.97 40.48 13.04
CA VAL A 399 -15.44 40.38 11.66
C VAL A 399 -14.58 39.34 10.95
N ILE A 400 -15.25 38.32 10.39
CA ILE A 400 -14.67 37.25 9.60
C ILE A 400 -14.60 37.73 8.15
N ASN A 401 -13.38 37.84 7.63
CA ASN A 401 -13.15 38.14 6.23
C ASN A 401 -13.48 36.92 5.35
N THR A 402 -14.57 37.02 4.60
CA THR A 402 -15.05 35.93 3.75
C THR A 402 -14.24 35.79 2.47
N SER A 403 -13.46 36.81 2.07
CA SER A 403 -12.56 36.71 0.90
C SER A 403 -11.39 35.75 1.13
N ASP A 404 -11.12 35.37 2.37
CA ASP A 404 -10.13 34.34 2.71
C ASP A 404 -10.64 32.91 2.53
N TYR A 405 -11.95 32.75 2.26
CA TYR A 405 -12.61 31.45 2.17
C TYR A 405 -12.98 31.14 0.72
N ASN A 406 -12.96 29.86 0.37
CA ASN A 406 -13.54 29.37 -0.86
C ASN A 406 -15.06 29.28 -0.69
N ILE A 407 -15.78 30.36 -1.00
CA ILE A 407 -17.24 30.44 -0.86
C ILE A 407 -17.91 29.70 -2.03
N LYS A 408 -18.98 28.96 -1.75
CA LYS A 408 -19.82 28.34 -2.80
C LYS A 408 -20.68 29.41 -3.49
N SER A 409 -20.64 29.46 -4.83
CA SER A 409 -21.15 30.54 -5.69
C SER A 409 -22.60 30.98 -5.43
N ASP A 410 -23.47 30.05 -5.03
CA ASP A 410 -24.91 30.32 -4.90
C ASP A 410 -25.25 31.07 -3.59
N MET A 411 -24.34 31.05 -2.60
CA MET A 411 -24.50 31.70 -1.30
C MET A 411 -23.84 33.07 -1.17
N GLU A 412 -22.99 33.46 -2.14
CA GLU A 412 -22.45 34.82 -2.21
C GLU A 412 -23.58 35.87 -2.31
N ILE A 413 -24.69 35.50 -2.96
CA ILE A 413 -25.85 36.37 -3.18
C ILE A 413 -26.62 36.63 -1.87
N GLU A 414 -26.72 35.67 -0.95
CA GLU A 414 -27.41 35.86 0.33
C GLU A 414 -26.59 36.71 1.31
N ILE A 415 -25.28 36.45 1.39
CA ILE A 415 -24.34 37.27 2.17
C ILE A 415 -24.37 38.73 1.66
N MET A 416 -24.50 38.93 0.34
CA MET A 416 -24.64 40.27 -0.26
C MET A 416 -26.05 40.90 -0.10
N LYS A 417 -27.14 40.11 -0.06
CA LYS A 417 -28.50 40.61 0.17
C LYS A 417 -28.69 41.17 1.59
N ALA A 418 -28.11 40.52 2.61
CA ALA A 418 -28.09 41.02 3.98
C ALA A 418 -27.42 42.41 4.09
N LYS A 419 -26.32 42.63 3.35
CA LYS A 419 -25.65 43.95 3.27
C LYS A 419 -26.53 45.04 2.62
N LYS A 420 -27.24 44.73 1.52
CA LYS A 420 -28.11 45.73 0.84
C LYS A 420 -29.32 46.15 1.69
N ARG A 421 -29.88 45.27 2.52
CA ARG A 421 -30.95 45.63 3.47
C ARG A 421 -30.43 46.48 4.64
N LYS A 422 -29.20 46.25 5.12
CA LYS A 422 -28.56 47.07 6.18
C LYS A 422 -28.32 48.52 5.76
N VAL A 423 -27.88 48.78 4.52
CA VAL A 423 -27.69 50.16 4.00
C VAL A 423 -29.01 50.92 3.87
N SER A 424 -30.10 50.25 3.45
CA SER A 424 -31.41 50.90 3.28
C SER A 424 -32.14 51.15 4.60
N ALA A 425 -31.97 50.28 5.61
CA ALA A 425 -32.54 50.47 6.94
C ALA A 425 -31.80 51.56 7.76
N GLY A 426 -30.47 51.66 7.60
CA GLY A 426 -29.67 52.74 8.19
C GLY A 426 -30.07 54.12 7.64
N ASN A 427 -30.19 54.25 6.32
CA ASN A 427 -30.58 55.52 5.68
C ASN A 427 -32.03 55.95 5.98
N LYS A 428 -32.97 55.01 6.22
CA LYS A 428 -34.33 55.36 6.63
C LYS A 428 -34.40 55.99 8.02
N LYS A 429 -33.59 55.53 8.97
CA LYS A 429 -33.53 56.13 10.33
C LYS A 429 -32.88 57.51 10.36
N THR A 430 -32.02 57.84 9.40
CA THR A 430 -31.39 59.17 9.31
C THR A 430 -32.31 60.20 8.64
N LEU A 431 -33.22 59.77 7.76
CA LEU A 431 -34.20 60.64 7.11
C LEU A 431 -35.43 60.98 7.98
N GLU A 432 -35.73 60.19 9.02
CA GLU A 432 -36.82 60.49 9.99
C GLU A 432 -36.38 61.41 11.15
N ARG A 433 -35.13 61.88 11.16
CA ARG A 433 -34.57 62.74 12.22
C ARG A 433 -34.11 64.13 11.75
N ASN A 434 -34.49 64.55 10.54
CA ASN A 434 -34.28 65.92 10.04
C ASN A 434 -35.60 66.64 9.82
#